data_AF-A0A554NCD6-F1
#
_entry.id   AF-A0A554NCD6-F1
#
_cell.length_a   1.000
_cell.length_b   1.000
_cell.length_c   1.000
_cell.angle_alpha   90.00
_cell.angle_beta   90.00
_cell.angle_gamma   90.00
#
_symmetry.space_group_name_H-M   'P 1'
#
loop_
_entity.id
_entity.type
_entity.pdbx_description
1 polymer ?
#
loop_
_entity_poly.entity_id
_entity_poly.type
_entity_poly.pdbx_seq_one_letter_code
_entity_poly.pdbx_strand_id
1 'polypeptide(L)'
;MADDLADHRDAILDLDDAASAGGDVPYLVDELRTAATTPERVAAGLVAYPLVVERLLLQVINVLVNGGDRSDADVVREARAALQAIPEEGATLLDAVCVDDGDWVTAQTAATDAIGTAYDEYASRLEELGLDPKPVC
;
A
#
# COMPACT_ATOMS: atom_id res chain seq x y z
N MET A 1 8.68 -1.41 13.77
CA MET A 1 8.05 -1.21 12.44
C MET A 1 7.91 -2.51 11.65
N ALA A 2 8.99 -3.18 11.24
CA ALA A 2 8.87 -4.42 10.45
C ALA A 2 8.18 -5.56 11.22
N ASP A 3 8.52 -5.72 12.50
CA ASP A 3 7.86 -6.70 13.38
C ASP A 3 6.39 -6.32 13.62
N ASP A 4 6.10 -5.05 13.89
CA ASP A 4 4.72 -4.56 14.08
C ASP A 4 3.83 -4.81 12.85
N LEU A 5 4.36 -4.62 11.64
CA LEU A 5 3.62 -4.91 10.40
C LEU A 5 3.40 -6.41 10.18
N ALA A 6 4.34 -7.26 10.60
CA ALA A 6 4.17 -8.71 10.55
C ALA A 6 3.08 -9.16 11.53
N ASP A 7 3.06 -8.61 12.74
CA ASP A 7 2.02 -8.88 13.73
C ASP A 7 0.64 -8.44 13.23
N HIS A 8 0.54 -7.25 12.60
CA HIS A 8 -0.70 -6.79 11.98
C HIS A 8 -1.15 -7.67 10.80
N ARG A 9 -0.22 -8.16 9.97
CA ARG A 9 -0.54 -9.11 8.90
C ARG A 9 -1.11 -10.39 9.49
N ASP A 10 -0.47 -10.94 10.52
CA ASP A 10 -0.88 -12.20 11.13
C ASP A 10 -2.25 -12.04 11.81
N ALA A 11 -2.48 -10.92 12.50
CA ALA A 11 -3.80 -10.59 13.05
C ALA A 11 -4.90 -10.48 11.99
N ILE A 12 -4.60 -9.97 10.78
CA ILE A 12 -5.56 -9.92 9.66
C ILE A 12 -5.81 -11.33 9.11
N LEU A 13 -4.77 -12.17 8.98
CA LEU A 13 -4.93 -13.55 8.52
C LEU A 13 -5.78 -14.38 9.49
N ASP A 14 -5.64 -14.13 10.80
CA ASP A 14 -6.41 -14.82 11.84
C ASP A 14 -7.91 -14.43 11.87
N LEU A 15 -8.35 -13.46 11.06
CA LEU A 15 -9.78 -13.13 10.90
C LEU A 15 -10.55 -14.21 10.13
N ASP A 16 -9.88 -14.99 9.28
CA ASP A 16 -10.49 -16.07 8.50
C ASP A 16 -9.54 -17.28 8.47
N ASP A 17 -9.98 -18.41 9.05
CA ASP A 17 -9.23 -19.67 9.08
C ASP A 17 -8.83 -20.18 7.68
N ALA A 18 -9.53 -19.74 6.62
CA ALA A 18 -9.20 -20.08 5.23
C ALA A 18 -8.20 -19.11 4.57
N ALA A 19 -7.89 -17.97 5.20
CA ALA A 19 -6.97 -16.99 4.66
C ALA A 19 -5.54 -17.51 4.65
N SER A 20 -4.78 -17.10 3.62
CA SER A 20 -3.34 -17.38 3.56
C SER A 20 -2.62 -16.27 2.82
N ALA A 21 -1.33 -16.10 3.12
CA ALA A 21 -0.47 -15.14 2.41
C ALA A 21 -0.08 -15.60 0.98
N GLY A 22 -0.60 -16.72 0.49
CA GLY A 22 -0.19 -17.36 -0.77
C GLY A 22 -0.96 -16.94 -2.02
N GLY A 23 -1.64 -15.78 -2.01
CA GLY A 23 -2.39 -15.27 -3.15
C GLY A 23 -1.51 -14.72 -4.29
N ASP A 24 -2.17 -14.26 -5.35
CA ASP A 24 -1.50 -13.58 -6.47
C ASP A 24 -0.75 -12.34 -5.97
N VAL A 25 0.48 -12.18 -6.43
CA VAL A 25 1.31 -11.03 -6.09
C VAL A 25 0.76 -9.80 -6.82
N PRO A 26 0.41 -8.71 -6.11
CA PRO A 26 -0.07 -7.49 -6.76
C PRO A 26 0.98 -6.91 -7.71
N TYR A 27 0.57 -6.31 -8.83
CA TYR A 27 1.49 -5.71 -9.81
C TYR A 27 2.34 -4.61 -9.19
N LEU A 28 1.82 -3.92 -8.18
CA LEU A 28 2.58 -2.98 -7.35
C LEU A 28 3.87 -3.62 -6.79
N VAL A 29 3.81 -4.86 -6.28
CA VAL A 29 4.98 -5.52 -5.68
C VAL A 29 6.02 -5.84 -6.74
N ASP A 30 5.61 -6.15 -7.98
CA ASP A 30 6.53 -6.30 -9.10
C ASP A 30 7.15 -4.96 -9.51
N GLU A 31 6.38 -3.88 -9.51
CA GLU A 31 6.89 -2.51 -9.74
C GLU A 31 7.94 -2.13 -8.70
N LEU A 32 7.70 -2.40 -7.41
CA LEU A 32 8.68 -2.12 -6.36
C LEU A 32 10.04 -2.82 -6.58
N ARG A 33 10.06 -3.96 -7.29
CA ARG A 33 11.29 -4.71 -7.59
C ARG A 33 12.12 -4.07 -8.70
N THR A 34 11.55 -3.16 -9.49
CA THR A 34 12.26 -2.45 -10.57
C THR A 34 13.21 -1.38 -10.02
N ALA A 35 12.96 -0.89 -8.79
CA ALA A 35 13.76 0.13 -8.13
C ALA A 35 15.25 -0.25 -8.00
N ALA A 36 16.09 0.50 -8.69
CA ALA A 36 17.53 0.28 -8.80
C ALA A 36 18.32 1.09 -7.78
N THR A 37 17.87 2.30 -7.45
CA THR A 37 18.59 3.24 -6.58
C THR A 37 18.02 3.29 -5.16
N THR A 38 18.78 3.86 -4.23
CA THR A 38 18.30 4.05 -2.85
C THR A 38 17.13 5.04 -2.79
N PRO A 39 17.17 6.22 -3.45
CA PRO A 39 16.02 7.13 -3.50
C PRO A 39 14.75 6.46 -4.06
N GLU A 40 14.85 5.67 -5.14
CA GLU A 40 13.72 4.93 -5.71
C GLU A 40 13.12 3.95 -4.71
N ARG A 41 13.96 3.15 -4.02
CA ARG A 41 13.50 2.16 -3.04
C ARG A 41 12.79 2.81 -1.87
N VAL A 42 13.32 3.92 -1.37
CA VAL A 42 12.71 4.66 -0.25
C VAL A 42 11.38 5.27 -0.69
N ALA A 43 11.35 5.96 -1.82
CA ALA A 43 10.14 6.62 -2.30
C ALA A 43 9.04 5.62 -2.68
N ALA A 44 9.37 4.58 -3.44
CA ALA A 44 8.39 3.58 -3.85
C ALA A 44 7.95 2.69 -2.67
N GLY A 45 8.90 2.24 -1.83
CA GLY A 45 8.63 1.26 -0.77
C GLY A 45 8.15 1.84 0.56
N LEU A 46 8.60 3.04 0.95
CA LEU A 46 8.27 3.65 2.24
C LEU A 46 7.32 4.85 2.12
N VAL A 47 7.12 5.39 0.92
CA VAL A 47 6.13 6.46 0.70
C VAL A 47 4.94 5.94 -0.10
N ALA A 48 5.14 5.49 -1.34
CA ALA A 48 4.04 5.08 -2.21
C ALA A 48 3.31 3.83 -1.72
N TYR A 49 4.04 2.75 -1.40
CA TYR A 49 3.43 1.49 -0.98
C TYR A 49 2.52 1.63 0.26
N PRO A 50 2.95 2.27 1.39
CA PRO A 50 2.07 2.46 2.53
C PRO A 50 0.82 3.30 2.21
N LEU A 51 0.92 4.32 1.34
CA LEU A 51 -0.22 5.13 0.91
C LEU A 51 -1.24 4.31 0.09
N VAL A 52 -0.77 3.40 -0.76
CA VAL A 52 -1.66 2.50 -1.50
C VAL A 52 -2.34 1.52 -0.55
N VAL A 53 -1.57 0.85 0.31
CA VAL A 53 -2.10 -0.19 1.20
C VAL A 53 -3.07 0.42 2.23
N GLU A 54 -2.77 1.59 2.80
CA GLU A 54 -3.67 2.23 3.77
C GLU A 54 -5.02 2.64 3.14
N ARG A 55 -5.03 2.95 1.84
CA ARG A 55 -6.26 3.21 1.07
C ARG A 55 -7.03 1.93 0.76
N LEU A 56 -6.36 0.83 0.47
CA LEU A 56 -6.96 -0.50 0.33
C LEU A 56 -7.62 -0.94 1.65
N LEU A 57 -6.92 -0.82 2.77
CA LEU A 57 -7.45 -1.18 4.09
C LEU A 57 -8.67 -0.32 4.46
N LEU A 58 -8.70 0.95 4.07
CA LEU A 58 -9.91 1.78 4.24
C LEU A 58 -11.13 1.20 3.50
N GLN A 59 -10.93 0.65 2.29
CA GLN A 59 -12.00 -0.02 1.56
C GLN A 59 -12.48 -1.29 2.27
N VAL A 60 -11.55 -2.09 2.80
CA VAL A 60 -11.85 -3.29 3.59
C VAL A 60 -12.65 -2.93 4.85
N ILE A 61 -12.23 -1.89 5.58
CA ILE A 61 -12.94 -1.38 6.76
C ILE A 61 -14.38 -0.99 6.40
N ASN A 62 -14.60 -0.32 5.26
CA ASN A 62 -15.94 0.06 4.83
C ASN A 62 -16.81 -1.16 4.52
N VAL A 63 -16.26 -2.21 3.89
CA VAL A 63 -16.98 -3.46 3.63
C VAL A 63 -17.40 -4.13 4.94
N LEU A 64 -16.46 -4.30 5.88
CA LEU A 64 -16.74 -4.92 7.19
C LEU A 64 -17.77 -4.13 8.00
N VAL A 65 -17.64 -2.81 8.07
CA VAL A 65 -18.60 -1.94 8.79
C VAL A 65 -20.01 -2.03 8.17
N ASN A 66 -20.11 -2.05 6.85
CA ASN A 66 -21.39 -2.18 6.16
C ASN A 66 -21.97 -3.61 6.27
N GLY A 67 -21.12 -4.62 6.40
CA GLY A 67 -21.50 -6.01 6.69
C GLY A 67 -21.94 -6.24 8.14
N GLY A 68 -21.54 -5.37 9.07
CA GLY A 68 -21.85 -5.46 10.50
C GLY A 68 -20.68 -5.94 11.37
N ASP A 69 -19.54 -6.27 10.77
CA ASP A 69 -18.38 -6.89 11.41
C ASP A 69 -17.43 -5.83 11.98
N ARG A 70 -17.89 -5.17 13.05
CA ARG A 70 -17.15 -4.04 13.66
C ARG A 70 -15.84 -4.45 14.33
N SER A 71 -15.80 -5.66 14.90
CA SER A 71 -14.61 -6.19 15.59
C SER A 71 -13.46 -6.39 14.60
N ASP A 72 -13.74 -7.06 13.48
CA ASP A 72 -12.76 -7.29 12.41
C ASP A 72 -12.32 -5.97 11.79
N ALA A 73 -13.25 -5.01 11.65
CA ALA A 73 -12.91 -3.67 11.20
C ALA A 73 -11.94 -2.95 12.15
N ASP A 74 -11.98 -3.20 13.47
CA ASP A 74 -11.03 -2.63 14.43
C ASP A 74 -9.62 -3.22 14.25
N VAL A 75 -9.50 -4.53 14.01
CA VAL A 75 -8.20 -5.17 13.70
C VAL A 75 -7.58 -4.54 12.44
N VAL A 76 -8.38 -4.34 11.40
CA VAL A 76 -7.89 -3.70 10.16
C VAL A 76 -7.55 -2.21 10.36
N ARG A 77 -8.23 -1.50 11.27
CA ARG A 77 -7.91 -0.10 11.61
C ARG A 77 -6.53 0.04 12.25
N GLU A 78 -6.16 -0.89 13.12
CA GLU A 78 -4.83 -0.88 13.76
C GLU A 78 -3.74 -1.07 12.71
N ALA A 79 -3.88 -2.05 11.83
CA ALA A 79 -2.96 -2.26 10.72
C ALA A 79 -2.85 -1.03 9.80
N ARG A 80 -3.99 -0.39 9.49
CA ARG A 80 -4.01 0.86 8.71
C ARG A 80 -3.25 1.98 9.43
N ALA A 81 -3.45 2.16 10.73
CA ALA A 81 -2.79 3.21 11.50
C ALA A 81 -1.26 3.05 11.50
N ALA A 82 -0.75 1.82 11.60
CA ALA A 82 0.68 1.55 11.50
C ALA A 82 1.29 1.98 10.16
N LEU A 83 0.57 1.78 9.05
CA LEU A 83 1.02 2.20 7.71
C LEU A 83 1.07 3.73 7.55
N GLN A 84 0.19 4.48 8.22
CA GLN A 84 0.10 5.93 8.09
C GLN A 84 1.32 6.67 8.65
N ALA A 85 2.11 6.05 9.54
CA ALA A 85 3.33 6.63 10.08
C ALA A 85 4.54 6.51 9.13
N ILE A 86 4.54 5.50 8.25
CA ILE A 86 5.71 5.14 7.43
C ILE A 86 6.09 6.24 6.42
N PRO A 87 5.15 6.91 5.72
CA PRO A 87 5.52 7.95 4.75
C PRO A 87 6.34 9.10 5.34
N GLU A 88 6.12 9.46 6.60
CA GLU A 88 6.89 10.52 7.28
C GLU A 88 8.34 10.08 7.55
N GLU A 89 8.53 8.82 7.98
CA GLU A 89 9.86 8.22 8.10
C GLU A 89 10.57 8.10 6.74
N GLY A 90 9.81 7.71 5.71
CA GLY A 90 10.28 7.65 4.33
C GLY A 90 10.74 9.02 3.80
N ALA A 91 9.96 10.09 4.07
CA ALA A 91 10.33 11.45 3.70
C ALA A 91 11.61 11.91 4.42
N THR A 92 11.73 11.63 5.72
CA THR A 92 12.95 11.93 6.49
C THR A 92 14.16 11.19 5.93
N LEU A 93 13.98 9.94 5.48
CA LEU A 93 15.06 9.18 4.86
C LEU A 93 15.42 9.72 3.47
N LEU A 94 14.44 10.18 2.67
CA LEU A 94 14.67 10.84 1.38
C LEU A 94 15.56 12.07 1.53
N ASP A 95 15.31 12.92 2.54
CA ASP A 95 16.17 14.06 2.85
C ASP A 95 17.63 13.67 3.11
N ALA A 96 17.88 12.45 3.60
CA ALA A 96 19.21 11.95 3.88
C ALA A 96 19.88 11.26 2.68
N VAL A 97 19.12 10.68 1.76
CA VAL A 97 19.66 9.90 0.63
C VAL A 97 19.68 10.65 -0.70
N CYS A 98 18.85 11.67 -0.86
CA CYS A 98 18.85 12.55 -2.04
C CYS A 98 19.90 13.65 -1.84
N VAL A 99 20.96 13.64 -2.65
CA VAL A 99 22.05 14.62 -2.57
C VAL A 99 21.88 15.77 -3.55
N ASP A 100 21.08 15.60 -4.60
CA ASP A 100 20.78 16.62 -5.60
C ASP A 100 19.33 16.51 -6.13
N ASP A 101 18.96 17.48 -6.97
CA ASP A 101 17.62 17.54 -7.58
C ASP A 101 17.32 16.31 -8.48
N GLY A 102 18.34 15.67 -9.03
CA GLY A 102 18.19 14.46 -9.84
C GLY A 102 17.68 13.30 -9.01
N ASP A 103 18.25 13.09 -7.82
CA ASP A 103 17.78 12.07 -6.88
C ASP A 103 16.30 12.28 -6.49
N TRP A 104 15.90 13.53 -6.28
CA TRP A 104 14.50 13.88 -5.97
C TRP A 104 13.55 13.56 -7.12
N VAL A 105 13.94 13.87 -8.37
CA VAL A 105 13.14 13.54 -9.56
C VAL A 105 13.00 12.03 -9.71
N THR A 106 14.09 11.28 -9.54
CA THR A 106 14.11 9.82 -9.62
C THR A 106 13.24 9.20 -8.51
N ALA A 107 13.37 9.66 -7.27
CA ALA A 107 12.52 9.24 -6.16
C ALA A 107 11.03 9.50 -6.43
N GLN A 108 10.68 10.72 -6.85
CA GLN A 108 9.30 11.09 -7.16
C GLN A 108 8.71 10.26 -8.29
N THR A 109 9.50 9.97 -9.32
CA THR A 109 9.08 9.15 -10.46
C THR A 109 8.75 7.74 -9.99
N ALA A 110 9.65 7.08 -9.25
CA ALA A 110 9.40 5.74 -8.72
C ALA A 110 8.18 5.65 -7.79
N ALA A 111 7.95 6.66 -6.94
CA ALA A 111 6.74 6.72 -6.12
C ALA A 111 5.46 6.88 -6.96
N THR A 112 5.50 7.73 -8.00
CA THR A 112 4.37 7.98 -8.88
C THR A 112 4.05 6.75 -9.73
N ASP A 113 5.07 6.09 -10.27
CA ASP A 113 4.92 4.87 -11.06
C ASP A 113 4.35 3.73 -10.21
N ALA A 114 4.82 3.56 -8.97
CA ALA A 114 4.24 2.58 -8.05
C ALA A 114 2.74 2.84 -7.78
N ILE A 115 2.35 4.09 -7.50
CA ILE A 115 0.94 4.45 -7.31
C ILE A 115 0.13 4.23 -8.61
N GLY A 116 0.70 4.60 -9.75
CA GLY A 116 0.10 4.39 -11.07
C GLY A 116 -0.18 2.93 -11.36
N THR A 117 0.80 2.05 -11.16
CA THR A 117 0.65 0.60 -11.34
C THR A 117 -0.44 0.02 -10.44
N ALA A 118 -0.50 0.45 -9.17
CA ALA A 118 -1.56 0.02 -8.26
C ALA A 118 -2.95 0.49 -8.71
N TYR A 119 -3.04 1.73 -9.21
CA TYR A 119 -4.28 2.28 -9.75
C TYR A 119 -4.73 1.54 -11.02
N ASP A 120 -3.81 1.27 -11.95
CA ASP A 120 -4.10 0.56 -13.20
C ASP A 120 -4.60 -0.86 -12.93
N GLU A 121 -4.01 -1.55 -11.95
CA GLU A 121 -4.51 -2.86 -11.48
C GLU A 121 -5.94 -2.75 -10.91
N TYR A 122 -6.18 -1.75 -10.07
CA TYR A 122 -7.51 -1.49 -9.50
C TYR A 122 -8.56 -1.17 -10.59
N ALA A 123 -8.23 -0.27 -11.52
CA ALA A 123 -9.10 0.13 -12.61
C ALA A 123 -9.42 -1.06 -13.53
N SER A 124 -8.42 -1.87 -13.89
CA SER A 124 -8.61 -3.07 -14.70
C SER A 124 -9.59 -4.06 -14.04
N ARG A 125 -9.43 -4.30 -12.73
CA ARG A 125 -10.35 -5.16 -11.98
C ARG A 125 -11.77 -4.61 -11.91
N LEU A 126 -11.95 -3.29 -11.81
CA LEU A 126 -13.28 -2.67 -11.86
C LEU A 126 -13.94 -2.82 -13.24
N GLU A 127 -13.17 -2.62 -14.31
CA GLU A 127 -13.67 -2.77 -15.68
C GLU A 127 -14.09 -4.21 -15.98
N GLU A 128 -13.37 -5.21 -15.47
CA GLU A 128 -13.75 -6.63 -15.55
C GLU A 128 -15.10 -6.92 -14.86
N LEU A 129 -15.45 -6.14 -13.83
CA LEU A 129 -16.74 -6.20 -13.15
C LEU A 129 -17.83 -5.35 -13.82
N GLY A 130 -17.51 -4.66 -14.93
CA GLY A 130 -18.43 -3.78 -15.65
C GLY A 130 -18.68 -2.44 -14.95
N LEU A 131 -17.77 -2.02 -14.06
CA LEU A 131 -17.84 -0.75 -13.33
C LEU A 131 -16.92 0.30 -13.98
N ASP A 132 -17.38 1.55 -14.07
CA ASP A 132 -16.53 2.68 -14.48
C ASP A 132 -15.63 3.08 -13.30
N PRO A 133 -14.29 3.09 -13.44
CA PRO A 133 -13.38 3.46 -12.36
C PRO A 133 -13.43 4.95 -12.01
N LYS A 134 -13.76 5.85 -12.95
CA LYS A 134 -13.76 7.30 -12.73
C LYS A 134 -14.66 7.80 -11.59
N PRO A 135 -15.90 7.31 -11.42
CA PRO A 135 -16.77 7.73 -10.31
C PRO A 135 -16.41 7.13 -8.94
N VAL A 136 -15.45 6.20 -8.86
CA VAL A 136 -15.11 5.48 -7.61
C VAL A 136 -13.89 6.10 -6.91
N CYS A 137 -13.24 7.08 -7.54
CA CYS A 137 -12.06 7.80 -7.04
C CYS A 137 -12.39 9.23 -6.61
#